data_AF-G0MUM7-F1
#
_entry.id   AF-G0MUM7-F1
#
_cell.length_a   1.000
_cell.length_b   1.000
_cell.length_c   1.000
_cell.angle_alpha   90.00
_cell.angle_beta   90.00
_cell.angle_gamma   90.00
#
_symmetry.space_group_name_H-M   'P 1'
#
loop_
_entity.id
_entity.type
_entity.pdbx_description
1 polymer ?
#
loop_
_entity_poly.entity_id
_entity_poly.type
_entity_poly.pdbx_seq_one_letter_code
_entity_poly.pdbx_strand_id
1 'polypeptide(L)'
;MASAYCASFGLCVSLLATHFVYRYLAVCRPHNLHYFNGWNLLKIYIIPTSVCLFWFWTYVFLLGPSEVKSDFIRNEILDLYDEDIQNVGYMAFLYYYFDPAGSLVICWVDVIMCFIPCGVMQTCILTMIICGWKTFRKMKGVKKSMSQKTKDLNNQLFKALVLQTLVPMCTMFAPVGSLLILPMFSIGVSPTLANAPSFYACLYPALDATIAIFMIRDFRNTVLCRKRVHPSLINTSTLSGQHLSTHLSSG
;
A
#
# COMPACT_ATOMS: atom_id res chain seq x y z
N MET A 1 -14.81 -17.43 6.37
CA MET A 1 -13.38 -17.18 6.05
C MET A 1 -13.20 -16.03 5.05
N ALA A 2 -13.95 -15.99 3.93
CA ALA A 2 -13.87 -14.89 2.94
C ALA A 2 -14.11 -13.49 3.52
N SER A 3 -15.04 -13.37 4.48
CA SER A 3 -15.30 -12.12 5.21
C SER A 3 -14.08 -11.56 5.92
N ALA A 4 -13.36 -12.42 6.66
CA ALA A 4 -12.13 -12.07 7.36
C ALA A 4 -11.01 -11.71 6.38
N TYR A 5 -10.93 -12.41 5.25
CA TYR A 5 -9.96 -12.11 4.20
C TYR A 5 -10.18 -10.70 3.60
N CYS A 6 -11.41 -10.35 3.22
CA CYS A 6 -11.71 -9.00 2.72
C CYS A 6 -11.50 -7.92 3.78
N ALA A 7 -11.92 -8.18 5.04
CA ALA A 7 -11.66 -7.25 6.14
C ALA A 7 -10.15 -7.04 6.35
N SER A 8 -9.33 -8.09 6.21
CA SER A 8 -7.87 -7.99 6.29
C SER A 8 -7.28 -7.10 5.19
N PHE A 9 -7.86 -7.16 3.98
CA PHE A 9 -7.47 -6.28 2.89
C PHE A 9 -7.80 -4.81 3.20
N GLY A 10 -9.02 -4.54 3.70
CA GLY A 10 -9.41 -3.22 4.17
C GLY A 10 -8.52 -2.70 5.31
N LEU A 11 -8.09 -3.59 6.22
CA LEU A 11 -7.13 -3.28 7.27
C LEU A 11 -5.77 -2.88 6.70
N CYS A 12 -5.21 -3.64 5.76
CA CYS A 12 -3.94 -3.32 5.10
C CYS A 12 -3.99 -1.93 4.46
N VAL A 13 -5.05 -1.63 3.71
CA VAL A 13 -5.26 -0.32 3.08
C VAL A 13 -5.33 0.80 4.12
N SER A 14 -6.07 0.59 5.20
CA SER A 14 -6.22 1.58 6.27
C SER A 14 -4.91 1.80 7.03
N LEU A 15 -4.13 0.76 7.27
CA LEU A 15 -2.80 0.85 7.88
C LEU A 15 -1.83 1.64 7.01
N LEU A 16 -1.85 1.43 5.69
CA LEU A 16 -1.06 2.23 4.76
C LEU A 16 -1.43 3.71 4.84
N ALA A 17 -2.72 4.04 4.86
CA ALA A 17 -3.18 5.43 4.97
C ALA A 17 -2.70 6.06 6.28
N THR A 18 -2.84 5.33 7.39
CA THR A 18 -2.34 5.74 8.70
C THR A 18 -0.82 5.98 8.71
N HIS A 19 -0.03 5.14 8.04
CA HIS A 19 1.40 5.35 7.89
C HIS A 19 1.74 6.67 7.18
N PHE A 20 0.97 7.05 6.15
CA PHE A 20 1.14 8.34 5.47
C PHE A 20 0.76 9.51 6.36
N VAL A 21 -0.31 9.39 7.15
CA VAL A 21 -0.71 10.39 8.15
C VAL A 21 0.38 10.56 9.21
N TYR A 22 0.92 9.46 9.74
CA TYR A 22 2.00 9.48 10.71
C TYR A 22 3.25 10.18 10.16
N ARG A 23 3.70 9.82 8.94
CA ARG A 23 4.84 10.47 8.27
C ARG A 23 4.58 11.97 8.08
N TYR A 24 3.36 12.35 7.72
CA TYR A 24 2.97 13.75 7.60
C TYR A 24 3.09 14.49 8.93
N LEU A 25 2.58 13.92 10.02
CA LEU A 25 2.69 14.51 11.35
C LEU A 25 4.15 14.66 11.79
N ALA A 26 4.96 13.61 11.62
CA ALA A 26 6.38 13.62 11.99
C ALA A 26 7.19 14.69 11.24
N VAL A 27 6.96 14.87 9.93
CA VAL A 27 7.73 15.80 9.10
C VAL A 27 7.19 17.23 9.14
N CYS A 28 5.87 17.39 9.11
CA CYS A 28 5.24 18.71 8.99
C CYS A 28 4.91 19.35 10.33
N ARG A 29 4.66 18.56 11.38
CA ARG A 29 4.28 19.04 12.72
C ARG A 29 4.98 18.24 13.83
N PRO A 30 6.31 18.34 13.95
CA PRO A 30 7.06 17.61 14.96
C PRO A 30 6.63 17.93 16.40
N HIS A 31 6.09 19.13 16.66
CA HIS A 31 5.57 19.51 17.98
C HIS A 31 4.37 18.65 18.42
N ASN A 32 3.55 18.17 17.48
CA ASN A 32 2.42 17.30 17.78
C ASN A 32 2.85 15.84 18.03
N LEU A 33 4.12 15.50 17.75
CA LEU A 33 4.64 14.15 17.93
C LEU A 33 4.73 13.76 19.41
N HIS A 34 4.76 14.73 20.34
CA HIS A 34 4.71 14.48 21.78
C HIS A 34 3.41 13.77 22.21
N TYR A 35 2.29 13.99 21.51
CA TYR A 35 1.04 13.26 21.73
C TYR A 35 1.14 11.78 21.33
N PHE A 36 2.11 11.42 20.50
CA PHE A 36 2.38 10.08 19.99
C PHE A 36 3.68 9.53 20.57
N ASN A 37 3.88 9.65 21.89
CA ASN A 37 5.03 9.06 22.57
C ASN A 37 4.62 7.84 23.43
N GLY A 38 5.46 6.80 23.46
CA GLY A 38 5.22 5.57 24.20
C GLY A 38 3.94 4.83 23.78
N TRP A 39 3.15 4.37 24.76
CA TRP A 39 1.89 3.64 24.54
C TRP A 39 0.82 4.46 23.78
N ASN A 40 0.92 5.80 23.75
CA ASN A 40 -0.02 6.62 23.00
C ASN A 40 0.10 6.45 21.47
N LEU A 41 1.21 5.88 20.96
CA LEU A 41 1.31 5.48 19.55
C LEU A 41 0.26 4.44 19.16
N LEU A 42 -0.16 3.57 20.10
CA LEU A 42 -1.19 2.57 19.83
C LEU A 42 -2.52 3.20 19.44
N LYS A 43 -2.79 4.44 19.85
CA LYS A 43 -4.01 5.17 19.49
C LYS A 43 -4.16 5.36 17.98
N ILE A 44 -3.05 5.41 17.24
CA ILE A 44 -3.10 5.57 15.77
C ILE A 44 -3.65 4.32 15.07
N TYR A 45 -3.50 3.15 15.70
CA TYR A 45 -4.00 1.87 15.18
C TYR A 45 -5.48 1.61 15.53
N ILE A 46 -6.08 2.40 16.42
CA ILE A 46 -7.51 2.28 16.77
C ILE A 46 -8.38 2.56 15.54
N ILE A 47 -8.05 3.61 14.77
CA ILE A 47 -8.79 3.98 13.57
C ILE A 47 -8.82 2.84 12.53
N PRO A 48 -7.67 2.32 12.03
CA PRO A 48 -7.68 1.25 11.05
C PRO A 48 -8.32 -0.05 11.59
N THR A 49 -8.17 -0.34 12.88
CA THR A 49 -8.83 -1.50 13.50
C THR A 49 -10.35 -1.34 13.53
N SER A 50 -10.85 -0.15 13.88
CA SER A 50 -12.29 0.14 13.89
C SER A 50 -12.91 0.03 12.49
N VAL A 51 -12.23 0.52 11.46
CA VAL A 51 -12.65 0.39 10.05
C VAL A 51 -12.70 -1.07 9.63
N CYS A 52 -11.70 -1.88 10.00
CA CYS A 52 -11.68 -3.33 9.73
C CYS A 52 -12.84 -4.06 10.40
N LEU A 53 -13.11 -3.79 11.68
CA LEU A 53 -14.22 -4.39 12.41
C LEU A 53 -15.56 -4.00 11.79
N PHE A 54 -15.76 -2.72 11.48
CA PHE A 54 -16.96 -2.23 10.81
C PHE A 54 -17.19 -2.98 9.49
N TRP A 55 -16.15 -3.10 8.67
CA TRP A 55 -16.21 -3.81 7.39
C TRP A 55 -16.55 -5.29 7.54
N PHE A 56 -15.90 -5.97 8.48
CA PHE A 56 -16.18 -7.37 8.78
C PHE A 56 -17.64 -7.59 9.15
N TRP A 57 -18.18 -6.74 10.04
CA TRP A 57 -19.56 -6.84 10.49
C TRP A 57 -20.56 -6.51 9.38
N THR A 58 -20.33 -5.46 8.58
CA THR A 58 -21.15 -5.14 7.41
C THR A 58 -21.23 -6.33 6.46
N TYR A 59 -20.09 -7.00 6.22
CA TYR A 59 -20.09 -8.16 5.35
C TYR A 59 -20.88 -9.34 5.93
N VAL A 60 -20.62 -9.68 7.19
CA VAL A 60 -21.26 -10.84 7.85
C VAL A 60 -22.78 -10.68 7.91
N PHE A 61 -23.29 -9.49 8.21
CA PHE A 61 -24.73 -9.29 8.41
C PHE A 61 -25.49 -8.88 7.15
N LEU A 62 -24.91 -8.11 6.24
CA LEU A 62 -25.63 -7.52 5.10
C LEU A 62 -25.23 -8.10 3.73
N LEU A 63 -24.01 -8.60 3.59
CA LEU A 63 -23.47 -9.12 2.31
C LEU A 63 -23.11 -10.61 2.39
N GLY A 64 -23.62 -11.31 3.41
CA GLY A 64 -23.36 -12.72 3.61
C GLY A 64 -23.79 -13.60 2.41
N PRO A 65 -23.30 -14.84 2.36
CA PRO A 65 -23.73 -15.80 1.35
C PRO A 65 -25.25 -15.97 1.39
N SER A 66 -25.88 -15.93 0.23
CA SER A 66 -27.31 -16.11 0.01
C SER A 66 -27.49 -17.19 -1.04
N GLU A 67 -28.57 -17.97 -0.96
CA GLU A 67 -28.92 -19.04 -1.92
C GLU A 67 -28.76 -18.55 -3.38
N VAL A 68 -29.32 -17.37 -3.69
CA VAL A 68 -29.25 -16.76 -5.03
C VAL A 68 -27.81 -16.46 -5.47
N LYS A 69 -26.97 -15.97 -4.54
CA LYS A 69 -25.55 -15.69 -4.83
C LYS A 69 -24.74 -16.97 -4.99
N SER A 70 -25.07 -17.99 -4.19
CA SER A 70 -24.42 -19.28 -4.24
C SER A 70 -24.71 -19.95 -5.58
N ASP A 71 -25.96 -19.99 -6.01
CA ASP A 71 -26.33 -20.64 -7.26
C ASP A 71 -25.74 -19.92 -8.49
N PHE A 72 -25.64 -18.59 -8.45
CA PHE A 72 -25.01 -17.82 -9.52
C PHE A 72 -23.54 -18.18 -9.73
N ILE A 73 -22.81 -18.49 -8.65
CA ILE A 73 -21.35 -18.70 -8.67
C ILE A 73 -21.00 -20.19 -8.64
N ARG A 74 -21.96 -21.06 -8.32
CA ARG A 74 -21.78 -22.52 -8.18
C ARG A 74 -21.08 -23.13 -9.38
N ASN A 75 -21.59 -22.87 -10.58
CA ASN A 75 -21.04 -23.44 -11.81
C ASN A 75 -19.63 -22.92 -12.09
N GLU A 76 -19.40 -21.62 -11.89
CA GLU A 76 -18.08 -21.00 -12.07
C GLU A 76 -17.02 -21.57 -11.11
N ILE A 77 -17.38 -21.81 -9.83
CA ILE A 77 -16.47 -22.42 -8.86
C ILE A 77 -16.21 -23.89 -9.18
N LEU A 78 -17.26 -24.65 -9.54
CA LEU A 78 -17.12 -26.05 -9.90
C LEU A 78 -16.21 -26.20 -11.13
N ASP A 79 -16.43 -25.40 -12.17
CA ASP A 79 -15.67 -25.49 -13.42
C ASP A 79 -14.19 -25.08 -13.24
N LEU A 80 -13.90 -24.14 -12.34
CA LEU A 80 -12.54 -23.65 -12.14
C LEU A 80 -11.72 -24.39 -11.08
N TYR A 81 -12.38 -24.81 -10.00
CA TYR A 81 -11.70 -25.34 -8.82
C TYR A 81 -12.05 -26.80 -8.55
N ASP A 82 -13.00 -27.39 -9.27
CA ASP A 82 -13.52 -28.75 -9.05
C ASP A 82 -14.04 -28.96 -7.62
N GLU A 83 -14.61 -27.90 -7.04
CA GLU A 83 -15.05 -27.85 -5.64
C GLU A 83 -16.51 -27.39 -5.53
N ASP A 84 -17.23 -27.91 -4.52
CA ASP A 84 -18.59 -27.44 -4.22
C ASP A 84 -18.53 -26.11 -3.47
N ILE A 85 -19.39 -25.16 -3.85
CA ILE A 85 -19.54 -23.87 -3.19
C ILE A 85 -19.90 -23.99 -1.70
N GLN A 86 -20.47 -25.11 -1.26
CA GLN A 86 -20.74 -25.38 0.16
C GLN A 86 -19.45 -25.56 0.99
N ASN A 87 -18.36 -26.00 0.35
CA ASN A 87 -17.07 -26.22 1.00
C ASN A 87 -16.15 -24.99 0.91
N VAL A 88 -16.51 -23.98 0.10
CA VAL A 88 -15.67 -22.83 -0.22
C VAL A 88 -16.30 -21.53 0.28
N GLY A 89 -15.53 -20.76 1.05
CA GLY A 89 -15.93 -19.41 1.41
C GLY A 89 -15.75 -18.45 0.23
N TYR A 90 -16.84 -17.93 -0.32
CA TYR A 90 -16.80 -16.93 -1.40
C TYR A 90 -17.27 -15.54 -0.95
N MET A 91 -16.92 -14.55 -1.74
CA MET A 91 -17.41 -13.18 -1.62
C MET A 91 -17.79 -12.65 -3.00
N ALA A 92 -19.02 -12.17 -3.14
CA ALA A 92 -19.50 -11.61 -4.39
C ALA A 92 -20.55 -10.52 -4.19
N PHE A 93 -20.47 -9.53 -5.08
CA PHE A 93 -21.50 -8.53 -5.27
C PHE A 93 -22.33 -8.95 -6.50
N LEU A 94 -23.61 -9.25 -6.27
CA LEU A 94 -24.54 -9.64 -7.32
C LEU A 94 -25.57 -8.52 -7.49
N TYR A 95 -25.31 -7.61 -8.43
CA TYR A 95 -26.19 -6.46 -8.66
C TYR A 95 -27.43 -6.81 -9.47
N TYR A 96 -27.31 -7.80 -10.37
CA TYR A 96 -28.34 -8.23 -11.29
C TYR A 96 -28.45 -9.75 -11.25
N TYR A 97 -29.67 -10.27 -11.16
CA TYR A 97 -29.95 -11.69 -11.30
C TYR A 97 -31.29 -11.91 -11.99
N PHE A 98 -31.50 -13.11 -12.54
CA PHE A 98 -32.78 -13.51 -13.12
C PHE A 98 -33.59 -14.28 -12.09
N ASP A 99 -34.83 -13.85 -11.87
CA ASP A 99 -35.80 -14.57 -11.05
C ASP A 99 -36.25 -15.87 -11.78
N PRO A 100 -36.82 -16.89 -11.10
CA PRO A 100 -37.33 -18.09 -11.77
C PRO A 100 -38.37 -17.81 -12.86
N ALA A 101 -39.04 -16.65 -12.80
CA ALA A 101 -39.95 -16.15 -13.84
C ALA A 101 -39.24 -15.55 -15.07
N GLY A 102 -37.91 -15.55 -15.12
CA GLY A 102 -37.10 -15.01 -16.21
C GLY A 102 -37.00 -13.48 -16.24
N SER A 103 -37.51 -12.80 -15.21
CA SER A 103 -37.43 -11.33 -15.09
C SER A 103 -36.10 -10.90 -14.46
N LEU A 104 -35.49 -9.85 -15.02
CA LEU A 104 -34.26 -9.26 -14.47
C LEU A 104 -34.58 -8.49 -13.18
N VAL A 105 -34.00 -8.90 -12.06
CA VAL A 105 -34.15 -8.26 -10.76
C VAL A 105 -32.85 -7.60 -10.34
N ILE A 106 -32.97 -6.38 -9.81
CA ILE A 106 -31.83 -5.60 -9.29
C ILE A 106 -31.75 -5.82 -7.78
N CYS A 107 -30.60 -6.29 -7.30
CA CYS A 107 -30.33 -6.36 -5.87
C CYS A 107 -29.88 -5.00 -5.34
N TRP A 108 -30.85 -4.16 -4.99
CA TRP A 108 -30.58 -2.81 -4.46
C TRP A 108 -29.72 -2.82 -3.18
N VAL A 109 -29.79 -3.89 -2.38
CA VAL A 109 -28.95 -4.06 -1.20
C VAL A 109 -27.48 -4.11 -1.61
N ASP A 110 -27.10 -5.00 -2.52
CA ASP A 110 -25.71 -5.12 -2.99
C ASP A 110 -25.23 -3.82 -3.67
N VAL A 111 -26.09 -3.16 -4.45
CA VAL A 111 -25.79 -1.87 -5.09
C VAL A 111 -25.45 -0.81 -4.04
N ILE A 112 -26.32 -0.62 -3.03
CA ILE A 112 -26.11 0.39 -1.98
C ILE A 112 -24.88 0.02 -1.14
N MET A 113 -24.72 -1.25 -0.82
CA MET A 113 -23.62 -1.72 0.03
C MET A 113 -22.27 -1.66 -0.65
N CYS A 114 -22.19 -1.62 -2.00
CA CYS A 114 -20.95 -1.37 -2.75
C CYS A 114 -20.41 0.06 -2.59
N PHE A 115 -21.27 1.05 -2.32
CA PHE A 115 -20.80 2.44 -2.15
C PHE A 115 -19.96 2.62 -0.88
N ILE A 116 -20.24 1.85 0.18
CA ILE A 116 -19.47 1.87 1.43
C ILE A 116 -17.99 1.51 1.19
N PRO A 117 -17.65 0.33 0.63
CA PRO A 117 -16.28 -0.05 0.39
C PRO A 117 -15.58 0.88 -0.60
N CYS A 118 -16.28 1.29 -1.67
CA CYS A 118 -15.76 2.27 -2.63
C CYS A 118 -15.42 3.61 -1.96
N GLY A 119 -16.30 4.13 -1.10
CA GLY A 119 -16.09 5.39 -0.39
C GLY A 119 -14.93 5.34 0.61
N VAL A 120 -14.82 4.25 1.37
CA VAL A 120 -13.69 4.04 2.30
C VAL A 120 -12.37 3.92 1.54
N MET A 121 -12.33 3.17 0.43
CA MET A 121 -11.13 3.09 -0.40
C MET A 121 -10.75 4.45 -0.99
N GLN A 122 -11.71 5.21 -1.51
CA GLN A 122 -11.50 6.54 -2.06
C GLN A 122 -10.94 7.51 -1.02
N THR A 123 -11.50 7.52 0.20
CA THR A 123 -11.03 8.39 1.29
C THR A 123 -9.62 8.01 1.77
N CYS A 124 -9.29 6.71 1.80
CA CYS A 124 -7.93 6.25 2.08
C CYS A 124 -6.94 6.75 1.02
N ILE A 125 -7.25 6.57 -0.27
CA ILE A 125 -6.41 7.03 -1.38
C ILE A 125 -6.20 8.56 -1.31
N LEU A 126 -7.28 9.32 -1.15
CA LEU A 126 -7.20 10.79 -1.06
C LEU A 126 -6.33 11.21 0.12
N THR A 127 -6.47 10.56 1.28
CA THR A 127 -5.65 10.82 2.45
C THR A 127 -4.18 10.53 2.18
N MET A 128 -3.84 9.39 1.57
CA MET A 128 -2.47 9.04 1.17
C MET A 128 -1.87 10.08 0.23
N ILE A 129 -2.61 10.50 -0.80
CA ILE A 129 -2.16 11.50 -1.79
C ILE A 129 -1.95 12.86 -1.12
N ILE A 130 -2.91 13.35 -0.33
CA ILE A 130 -2.84 14.66 0.33
C ILE A 130 -1.70 14.68 1.36
N CYS A 131 -1.63 13.69 2.25
CA CYS A 131 -0.59 13.59 3.27
C CYS A 131 0.79 13.40 2.63
N GLY A 132 0.90 12.54 1.61
CA GLY A 132 2.11 12.34 0.82
C GLY A 132 2.59 13.63 0.16
N TRP A 133 1.68 14.35 -0.51
CA TRP A 133 1.99 15.62 -1.18
C TRP A 133 2.40 16.72 -0.21
N LYS A 134 1.70 16.87 0.93
CA LYS A 134 2.06 17.86 1.95
C LYS A 134 3.42 17.56 2.56
N THR A 135 3.67 16.29 2.89
CA THR A 135 4.98 15.81 3.38
C THR A 135 6.08 16.12 2.37
N PHE A 136 5.82 15.86 1.09
CA PHE A 136 6.73 16.18 0.00
C PHE A 136 7.06 17.67 -0.08
N ARG A 137 6.04 18.54 -0.10
CA ARG A 137 6.24 19.99 -0.17
C ARG A 137 7.09 20.50 0.99
N LYS A 138 6.78 20.08 2.22
CA LYS A 138 7.56 20.48 3.42
C LYS A 138 9.00 20.01 3.31
N MET A 139 9.22 18.76 2.94
CA MET A 139 10.56 18.19 2.82
C MET A 139 11.37 18.87 1.70
N LYS A 140 10.74 19.27 0.58
CA LYS A 140 11.39 20.07 -0.47
C LYS A 140 11.79 21.48 0.02
N GLY A 141 11.01 22.10 0.89
CA GLY A 141 11.37 23.36 1.54
C GLY A 141 12.58 23.22 2.47
N VAL A 142 12.58 22.19 3.33
CA VAL A 142 13.68 21.92 4.28
C VAL A 142 14.98 21.53 3.57
N LYS A 143 14.90 20.86 2.41
CA LYS A 143 16.07 20.50 1.57
C LYS A 143 16.96 21.69 1.19
N LYS A 144 16.45 22.93 1.17
CA LYS A 144 17.27 24.13 0.89
C LYS A 144 18.25 24.47 2.01
N SER A 145 17.96 24.06 3.25
CA SER A 145 18.77 24.33 4.44
C SER A 145 19.69 23.17 4.82
N MET A 146 19.69 22.07 4.06
CA MET A 146 20.36 20.81 4.42
C MET A 146 21.65 20.60 3.65
N SER A 147 22.61 19.93 4.28
CA SER A 147 23.87 19.49 3.64
C SER A 147 23.60 18.63 2.39
N GLN A 148 24.51 18.68 1.42
CA GLN A 148 24.41 17.95 0.15
C GLN A 148 24.21 16.44 0.34
N LYS A 149 24.88 15.82 1.33
CA LYS A 149 24.69 14.39 1.65
C LYS A 149 23.27 14.09 2.13
N THR A 150 22.74 14.91 3.05
CA THR A 150 21.38 14.79 3.60
C THR A 150 20.32 15.07 2.53
N LYS A 151 20.60 15.99 1.60
CA LYS A 151 19.71 16.31 0.46
C LYS A 151 19.56 15.13 -0.48
N ASP A 152 20.66 14.46 -0.82
CA ASP A 152 20.66 13.30 -1.72
C ASP A 152 19.95 12.09 -1.10
N LEU A 153 20.14 11.84 0.20
CA LEU A 153 19.43 10.79 0.95
C LEU A 153 17.92 11.06 0.98
N ASN A 154 17.51 12.28 1.34
CA ASN A 154 16.10 12.68 1.35
C ASN A 154 15.46 12.65 -0.05
N ASN A 155 16.25 12.76 -1.12
CA ASN A 155 15.73 12.62 -2.48
C ASN A 155 15.46 11.16 -2.85
N GLN A 156 16.32 10.25 -2.44
CA GLN A 156 16.14 8.81 -2.63
C GLN A 156 14.95 8.29 -1.83
N LEU A 157 14.88 8.63 -0.53
CA LEU A 157 13.77 8.26 0.33
C LEU A 157 12.43 8.79 -0.23
N PHE A 158 12.44 9.99 -0.79
CA PHE A 158 11.27 10.55 -1.45
C PHE A 158 10.85 9.77 -2.71
N LYS A 159 11.80 9.45 -3.59
CA LYS A 159 11.51 8.70 -4.82
C LYS A 159 11.01 7.29 -4.51
N ALA A 160 11.60 6.65 -3.50
CA ALA A 160 11.11 5.39 -2.95
C ALA A 160 9.67 5.54 -2.46
N LEU A 161 9.39 6.56 -1.65
CA LEU A 161 8.07 6.77 -1.07
C LEU A 161 6.97 6.95 -2.13
N VAL A 162 7.24 7.69 -3.21
CA VAL A 162 6.27 7.85 -4.31
C VAL A 162 6.01 6.51 -5.00
N LEU A 163 7.06 5.76 -5.32
CA LEU A 163 6.91 4.43 -5.92
C LEU A 163 6.16 3.46 -5.00
N GLN A 164 6.48 3.47 -3.70
CA GLN A 164 5.79 2.68 -2.67
C GLN A 164 4.32 3.07 -2.52
N THR A 165 3.91 4.32 -2.80
CA THR A 165 2.49 4.69 -2.84
C THR A 165 1.81 4.23 -4.13
N LEU A 166 2.51 4.29 -5.26
CA LEU A 166 1.95 3.89 -6.56
C LEU A 166 1.70 2.39 -6.64
N VAL A 167 2.58 1.57 -6.06
CA VAL A 167 2.43 0.10 -6.08
C VAL A 167 1.08 -0.35 -5.52
N PRO A 168 0.69 -0.07 -4.27
CA PRO A 168 -0.60 -0.53 -3.75
C PRO A 168 -1.76 0.07 -4.55
N MET A 169 -1.66 1.31 -5.07
CA MET A 169 -2.70 1.85 -5.97
C MET A 169 -2.91 0.99 -7.21
N CYS A 170 -1.83 0.53 -7.85
CA CYS A 170 -1.91 -0.33 -9.03
C CYS A 170 -2.22 -1.79 -8.69
N THR A 171 -1.62 -2.35 -7.66
CA THR A 171 -1.67 -3.79 -7.36
C THR A 171 -2.78 -4.17 -6.40
N MET A 172 -3.27 -3.26 -5.56
CA MET A 172 -4.34 -3.54 -4.59
C MET A 172 -5.65 -2.82 -4.96
N PHE A 173 -5.59 -1.51 -5.20
CA PHE A 173 -6.83 -0.75 -5.44
C PHE A 173 -7.43 -1.00 -6.82
N ALA A 174 -6.62 -1.06 -7.88
CA ALA A 174 -7.13 -1.31 -9.24
C ALA A 174 -7.85 -2.67 -9.40
N PRO A 175 -7.30 -3.82 -8.96
CA PRO A 175 -7.99 -5.10 -9.09
C PRO A 175 -9.24 -5.19 -8.21
N VAL A 176 -9.20 -4.67 -6.97
CA VAL A 176 -10.40 -4.68 -6.12
C VAL A 176 -11.47 -3.72 -6.63
N GLY A 177 -11.08 -2.51 -7.08
CA GLY A 177 -12.00 -1.54 -7.66
C GLY A 177 -12.67 -2.07 -8.93
N SER A 178 -11.91 -2.74 -9.80
CA SER A 178 -12.48 -3.37 -11.00
C SER A 178 -13.43 -4.52 -10.65
N LEU A 179 -13.14 -5.33 -9.64
CA LEU A 179 -14.08 -6.35 -9.16
C LEU A 179 -15.39 -5.80 -8.60
N LEU A 180 -15.37 -4.61 -7.99
CA LEU A 180 -16.58 -3.97 -7.48
C LEU A 180 -17.37 -3.27 -8.58
N ILE A 181 -16.67 -2.60 -9.52
CA ILE A 181 -17.28 -1.73 -10.53
C ILE A 181 -17.75 -2.51 -11.76
N LEU A 182 -17.00 -3.51 -12.25
CA LEU A 182 -17.34 -4.23 -13.48
C LEU A 182 -18.72 -4.91 -13.42
N PRO A 183 -19.09 -5.64 -12.34
CA PRO A 183 -20.41 -6.24 -12.27
C PRO A 183 -21.54 -5.20 -12.24
N MET A 184 -21.28 -3.95 -11.81
CA MET A 184 -22.29 -2.88 -11.85
C MET A 184 -22.67 -2.49 -13.28
N PHE A 185 -21.77 -2.67 -14.25
CA PHE A 185 -22.04 -2.45 -15.67
C PHE A 185 -22.50 -3.71 -16.39
N SER A 186 -22.90 -4.76 -15.64
CA SER A 186 -23.25 -6.07 -16.19
C SER A 186 -22.10 -6.72 -16.99
N ILE A 187 -20.85 -6.35 -16.72
CA ILE A 187 -19.68 -6.95 -17.33
C ILE A 187 -19.27 -8.17 -16.47
N GLY A 188 -19.21 -9.34 -17.11
CA GLY A 188 -18.78 -10.58 -16.46
C GLY A 188 -17.36 -10.45 -15.90
N VAL A 189 -17.16 -10.96 -14.69
CA VAL A 189 -15.84 -10.98 -14.05
C VAL A 189 -15.12 -12.25 -14.49
N SER A 190 -14.04 -12.09 -15.26
CA SER A 190 -13.18 -13.23 -15.59
C SER A 190 -12.54 -13.80 -14.31
N PRO A 191 -12.30 -15.12 -14.23
CA PRO A 191 -11.70 -15.71 -13.04
C PRO A 191 -10.30 -15.20 -12.71
N THR A 192 -9.51 -14.85 -13.74
CA THR A 192 -8.21 -14.19 -13.58
C THR A 192 -8.32 -12.90 -12.78
N LEU A 193 -9.38 -12.12 -13.03
CA LEU A 193 -9.63 -10.88 -12.31
C LEU A 193 -10.15 -11.15 -10.88
N ALA A 194 -10.99 -12.17 -10.68
CA ALA A 194 -11.44 -12.59 -9.36
C ALA A 194 -10.27 -12.98 -8.43
N ASN A 195 -9.25 -13.63 -8.99
CA ASN A 195 -8.06 -14.06 -8.26
C ASN A 195 -6.95 -12.99 -8.17
N ALA A 196 -7.04 -11.94 -8.98
CA ALA A 196 -6.02 -10.90 -9.06
C ALA A 196 -5.74 -10.22 -7.70
N PRO A 197 -6.73 -9.79 -6.90
CA PRO A 197 -6.46 -9.18 -5.59
C PRO A 197 -5.63 -10.08 -4.69
N SER A 198 -5.91 -11.38 -4.67
CA SER A 198 -5.21 -12.33 -3.83
C SER A 198 -3.77 -12.54 -4.26
N PHE A 199 -3.55 -12.68 -5.56
CA PHE A 199 -2.21 -12.78 -6.12
C PHE A 199 -1.38 -11.52 -5.83
N TYR A 200 -1.94 -10.34 -6.11
CA TYR A 200 -1.25 -9.08 -5.87
C TYR A 200 -1.06 -8.75 -4.39
N ALA A 201 -1.97 -9.18 -3.52
CA ALA A 201 -1.80 -9.05 -2.08
C ALA A 201 -0.60 -9.86 -1.57
N CYS A 202 -0.37 -11.05 -2.13
CA CYS A 202 0.81 -11.86 -1.83
C CYS A 202 2.11 -11.23 -2.35
N LEU A 203 2.08 -10.64 -3.56
CA LEU A 203 3.26 -10.01 -4.15
C LEU A 203 3.61 -8.64 -3.57
N TYR A 204 2.63 -7.92 -3.03
CA TYR A 204 2.80 -6.56 -2.55
C TYR A 204 3.98 -6.38 -1.57
N PRO A 205 4.14 -7.20 -0.50
CA PRO A 205 5.27 -7.07 0.41
C PRO A 205 6.63 -7.24 -0.27
N ALA A 206 6.72 -8.18 -1.22
CA ALA A 206 7.95 -8.41 -1.99
C ALA A 206 8.28 -7.23 -2.89
N LEU A 207 7.29 -6.65 -3.58
CA LEU A 207 7.46 -5.46 -4.40
C LEU A 207 7.87 -4.24 -3.57
N ASP A 208 7.23 -4.04 -2.41
CA ASP A 208 7.54 -2.92 -1.51
C ASP A 208 8.98 -3.01 -0.98
N ALA A 209 9.40 -4.19 -0.51
CA ALA A 209 10.77 -4.44 -0.07
C ALA A 209 11.78 -4.24 -1.21
N THR A 210 11.46 -4.73 -2.42
CA THR A 210 12.32 -4.60 -3.60
C THR A 210 12.53 -3.12 -3.96
N ILE A 211 11.46 -2.32 -4.00
CA ILE A 211 11.54 -0.88 -4.29
C ILE A 211 12.40 -0.16 -3.24
N ALA A 212 12.21 -0.48 -1.96
CA ALA A 212 13.01 0.11 -0.89
C ALA A 212 14.51 -0.20 -1.05
N ILE A 213 14.87 -1.46 -1.32
CA ILE A 213 16.26 -1.90 -1.50
C ILE A 213 16.90 -1.21 -2.72
N PHE A 214 16.22 -1.16 -3.86
CA PHE A 214 16.79 -0.59 -5.08
C PHE A 214 16.87 0.93 -5.09
N MET A 215 15.91 1.63 -4.46
CA MET A 215 15.86 3.09 -4.46
C MET A 215 16.79 3.74 -3.43
N ILE A 216 17.09 3.07 -2.32
CA ILE A 216 17.95 3.60 -1.26
C ILE A 216 19.37 3.09 -1.46
N ARG A 217 20.31 3.99 -1.80
CA ARG A 217 21.71 3.64 -2.13
C ARG A 217 22.39 2.87 -1.01
N ASP A 218 22.12 3.20 0.25
CA ASP A 218 22.72 2.51 1.40
C ASP A 218 22.27 1.04 1.47
N PHE A 219 20.98 0.76 1.28
CA PHE A 219 20.47 -0.61 1.22
C PHE A 219 21.02 -1.36 0.01
N ARG A 220 20.96 -0.77 -1.18
CA ARG A 220 21.50 -1.38 -2.40
C ARG A 220 23.00 -1.70 -2.28
N ASN A 221 23.80 -0.76 -1.76
CA ASN A 221 25.24 -0.96 -1.64
C ASN A 221 25.58 -2.03 -0.59
N THR A 222 24.78 -2.14 0.47
CA THR A 222 24.92 -3.19 1.49
C THR A 222 24.59 -4.56 0.91
N VAL A 223 23.45 -4.69 0.21
CA VAL A 223 23.00 -5.94 -0.42
C VAL A 223 23.93 -6.38 -1.57
N LEU A 224 24.42 -5.44 -2.38
CA LEU A 224 25.36 -5.73 -3.48
C LEU A 224 26.84 -5.75 -3.03
N CYS A 225 27.11 -5.74 -1.71
CA CYS A 225 28.46 -5.72 -1.13
C CYS A 225 29.43 -4.69 -1.75
N ARG A 226 28.92 -3.55 -2.22
CA ARG A 226 29.77 -2.45 -2.67
C ARG A 226 30.34 -1.73 -1.44
N LYS A 227 31.61 -1.97 -1.14
CA LYS A 227 32.34 -1.24 -0.09
C LYS A 227 32.12 0.27 -0.27
N ARG A 228 31.69 0.98 0.77
CA ARG A 228 31.78 2.45 0.82
C ARG A 228 33.25 2.79 0.70
N VAL A 229 33.69 3.29 -0.46
CA VAL A 229 35.00 3.94 -0.58
C VAL A 229 34.90 5.21 0.26
N HIS A 230 35.41 5.16 1.48
CA HIS A 230 35.51 6.31 2.35
C HIS A 230 36.57 7.24 1.74
N PRO A 231 36.24 8.49 1.35
CA PRO A 231 37.21 9.39 0.69
C PRO A 231 38.36 9.86 1.60
N SER A 232 38.50 9.34 2.83
CA SER A 232 39.48 9.82 3.79
C SER A 232 40.89 9.20 3.64
N LEU A 233 41.14 8.38 2.61
CA LEU A 233 42.44 7.76 2.38
C LEU A 233 43.17 8.26 1.12
N ILE A 234 42.67 9.28 0.42
CA ILE A 234 43.29 9.79 -0.82
C ILE A 234 44.03 11.13 -0.62
N ASN A 235 43.81 11.87 0.48
CA ASN A 235 44.42 13.20 0.66
C ASN A 235 45.68 13.25 1.54
N THR A 236 46.19 12.12 2.06
CA THR A 236 47.37 12.15 2.96
C THR A 236 48.68 11.76 2.29
N SER A 237 48.68 11.31 1.03
CA SER A 237 49.91 10.86 0.34
C SER A 237 50.54 11.90 -0.60
N THR A 238 49.94 13.07 -0.81
CA THR A 238 50.50 14.11 -1.70
C THR A 238 51.17 15.29 -0.97
N LEU A 239 51.08 15.40 0.35
CA LEU A 239 51.72 16.49 1.11
C LEU A 239 53.09 16.15 1.72
N SER A 240 53.50 14.87 1.76
CA SER A 240 54.79 14.49 2.34
C SER A 240 55.98 14.54 1.37
N GLY A 241 55.74 14.80 0.08
CA GLY A 241 56.79 14.80 -0.95
C GLY A 241 57.39 16.17 -1.29
N GLN A 242 56.82 17.27 -0.81
CA GLN A 242 57.30 18.63 -1.14
C GLN A 242 58.09 19.31 -0.01
N HIS A 243 58.11 18.77 1.21
CA HIS A 243 58.83 19.37 2.33
C HIS A 243 60.25 18.81 2.56
N LEU A 244 60.65 17.76 1.82
CA LEU A 244 61.98 17.15 1.94
C LEU A 244 63.00 17.66 0.91
N SER A 245 62.56 18.41 -0.11
CA SER A 245 63.42 18.86 -1.22
C SER A 245 64.05 20.24 -1.01
N THR A 246 63.63 20.99 0.01
CA THR A 246 64.14 22.36 0.28
C THR A 246 65.27 22.42 1.32
N HIS A 247 65.65 21.31 1.95
CA HIS A 247 66.71 21.28 2.97
C HIS A 247 68.05 20.69 2.52
N LEU A 248 68.23 20.35 1.23
CA LEU A 248 69.47 19.76 0.70
C LEU A 248 70.24 20.66 -0.29
N SER A 249 69.88 21.95 -0.41
CA SER A 249 70.58 22.91 -1.29
C SER A 249 71.23 24.08 -0.52
N SER A 250 71.79 23.80 0.66
CA SER A 250 72.68 24.72 1.37
C SER A 250 73.65 23.91 2.23
N GLY A 251 74.72 23.44 1.58
CA GLY A 251 75.85 22.75 2.18
C GLY A 251 76.98 22.69 1.16
#